data_AF-A0A9D6W5C3-F1
#
_entry.id   AF-A0A9D6W5C3-F1
#
_cell.length_a   1.000
_cell.length_b   1.000
_cell.length_c   1.000
_cell.angle_alpha   90.00
_cell.angle_beta   90.00
_cell.angle_gamma   90.00
#
_symmetry.space_group_name_H-M   'P 1'
#
loop_
_entity.id
_entity.type
_entity.pdbx_description
1 polymer ?
#
loop_
_entity_poly.entity_id
_entity_poly.type
_entity_poly.pdbx_seq_one_letter_code
_entity_poly.pdbx_strand_id
1 'polypeptide(L)'
;MEAVEQVTTPAESTLGATQRKPKPARQVRVLTFSSIETFSRCQHEYELRYERLLVPADYSPALAIGAGFHRGIEVLHLRGTLAGALAAASVEIEEHAAKARAVLDDLEAAALSESVRWDAAKTRGMVRAWHDRYVGPATANGGGVPYVDCDREAVEVELALEAPLRNPTTGRPSRSFLLGGRLDAVVRRRGATDSGWWLLETKTTSEALDSFVEAMRFSLQPSIYQTLAMEHLGDELGPPLGTMLDICVKPAVRPKKTETPTDFEQRVVETYAAEPDRYFARLALPLDEARRREAIQVAWRTAEAIRSSLRHGFLAKAGPACRGAFGPCKYMRMCRHGDLSGFVQKVIPNEELTPRRVS
;
A
#
# COMPACT_ATOMS: atom_id res chain seq x y z
N MET A 1 -60.65 -31.73 -13.22
CA MET A 1 -61.77 -31.14 -12.46
C MET A 1 -61.19 -30.75 -11.11
N GLU A 2 -60.48 -29.62 -11.09
CA GLU A 2 -61.03 -28.36 -10.53
C GLU A 2 -61.43 -28.55 -9.07
N ALA A 3 -60.50 -28.19 -8.17
CA ALA A 3 -60.83 -27.82 -6.82
C ALA A 3 -60.60 -26.31 -6.70
N VAL A 4 -61.70 -25.58 -6.84
CA VAL A 4 -61.87 -24.21 -6.36
C VAL A 4 -62.22 -24.33 -4.89
N GLU A 5 -61.44 -23.72 -3.99
CA GLU A 5 -61.88 -23.55 -2.60
C GLU A 5 -61.59 -22.13 -2.09
N GLN A 6 -62.69 -21.39 -2.03
CA GLN A 6 -63.16 -20.33 -1.13
C GLN A 6 -62.17 -19.37 -0.46
N VAL A 7 -62.36 -18.10 -0.81
CA VAL A 7 -61.98 -16.91 -0.04
C VAL A 7 -62.86 -16.81 1.20
N THR A 8 -62.24 -16.73 2.38
CA THR A 8 -62.89 -16.25 3.62
C THR A 8 -62.29 -14.88 4.01
N THR A 9 -63.17 -13.95 4.38
CA THR A 9 -62.86 -12.57 4.81
C THR A 9 -62.34 -12.52 6.26
N PRO A 10 -61.66 -11.41 6.64
CA PRO A 10 -60.63 -11.43 7.68
C PRO A 10 -61.18 -11.33 9.10
N ALA A 11 -60.55 -12.05 10.02
CA ALA A 11 -60.69 -11.81 11.45
C ALA A 11 -59.92 -10.54 11.87
N GLU A 12 -60.52 -9.82 12.81
CA GLU A 12 -60.15 -8.52 13.31
C GLU A 12 -58.75 -8.43 13.93
N SER A 13 -58.31 -7.18 13.97
CA SER A 13 -57.03 -6.67 14.42
C SER A 13 -56.53 -7.23 15.75
N THR A 14 -55.34 -7.80 15.72
CA THR A 14 -54.35 -7.56 16.76
C THR A 14 -53.36 -6.54 16.23
N LEU A 15 -53.28 -5.39 16.89
CA LEU A 15 -52.21 -4.39 16.70
C LEU A 15 -50.88 -5.04 17.12
N GLY A 16 -50.32 -5.83 16.21
CA GLY A 16 -48.97 -6.35 16.32
C GLY A 16 -47.99 -5.19 16.19
N ALA A 17 -47.23 -4.95 17.25
CA ALA A 17 -46.04 -4.11 17.19
C ALA A 17 -45.26 -4.50 15.93
N THR A 18 -45.15 -3.58 14.98
CA THR A 18 -44.34 -3.79 13.78
C THR A 18 -42.93 -4.05 14.26
N GLN A 19 -42.51 -5.33 14.25
CA GLN A 19 -41.11 -5.67 14.40
C GLN A 19 -40.39 -4.97 13.27
N ARG A 20 -39.75 -3.85 13.61
CA ARG A 20 -38.91 -3.08 12.71
C ARG A 20 -37.88 -4.08 12.17
N LYS A 21 -37.98 -4.43 10.89
CA LYS A 21 -36.95 -5.25 10.23
C LYS A 21 -35.60 -4.62 10.56
N PRO A 22 -34.61 -5.40 11.06
CA PRO A 22 -33.30 -4.86 11.35
C PRO A 22 -32.80 -4.15 10.10
N LYS A 23 -32.43 -2.87 10.27
CA LYS A 23 -31.91 -2.07 9.17
C LYS A 23 -30.68 -2.80 8.62
N PRO A 24 -30.56 -3.01 7.30
CA PRO A 24 -29.39 -3.70 6.75
C PRO A 24 -28.13 -2.95 7.20
N ALA A 25 -27.14 -3.71 7.68
CA ALA A 25 -25.88 -3.17 8.13
C ALA A 25 -25.29 -2.25 7.05
N ARG A 26 -24.89 -1.05 7.45
CA ARG A 26 -24.41 -0.07 6.49
C ARG A 26 -22.99 -0.44 6.07
N GLN A 27 -22.77 -0.58 4.76
CA GLN A 27 -21.43 -0.69 4.23
C GLN A 27 -20.74 0.68 4.25
N VAL A 28 -19.58 0.73 4.90
CA VAL A 28 -18.71 1.90 4.98
C VAL A 28 -17.45 1.61 4.17
N ARG A 29 -17.05 2.55 3.30
CA ARG A 29 -15.82 2.43 2.49
C ARG A 29 -14.60 2.73 3.35
N VAL A 30 -13.47 2.10 3.05
CA VAL A 30 -12.19 2.48 3.65
C VAL A 30 -11.47 3.41 2.67
N LEU A 31 -11.14 4.61 3.12
CA LEU A 31 -10.37 5.59 2.36
C LEU A 31 -8.89 5.46 2.74
N THR A 32 -8.05 5.12 1.78
CA THR A 32 -6.60 4.99 1.97
C THR A 32 -5.88 6.15 1.28
N PHE A 33 -4.64 6.43 1.67
CA PHE A 33 -3.85 7.46 0.99
C PHE A 33 -3.73 7.20 -0.53
N SER A 34 -3.50 5.95 -0.92
CA SER A 34 -3.41 5.58 -2.35
C SER A 34 -4.73 5.79 -3.11
N SER A 35 -5.89 5.60 -2.46
CA SER A 35 -7.18 5.86 -3.09
C SER A 35 -7.50 7.35 -3.18
N ILE A 36 -7.07 8.15 -2.18
CA ILE A 36 -7.12 9.62 -2.23
C ILE A 36 -6.30 10.13 -3.42
N GLU A 37 -5.03 9.74 -3.54
CA GLU A 37 -4.18 10.15 -4.66
C GLU A 37 -4.73 9.71 -6.01
N THR A 38 -5.25 8.49 -6.10
CA THR A 38 -5.85 7.98 -7.34
C THR A 38 -7.07 8.82 -7.74
N PHE A 39 -7.97 9.13 -6.80
CA PHE A 39 -9.14 9.95 -7.10
C PHE A 39 -8.76 11.38 -7.52
N SER A 40 -7.81 12.00 -6.82
CA SER A 40 -7.33 13.34 -7.14
C SER A 40 -6.61 13.40 -8.49
N ARG A 41 -5.91 12.33 -8.88
CA ARG A 41 -5.26 12.23 -10.19
C ARG A 41 -6.29 11.98 -11.31
N CYS A 42 -7.18 11.00 -11.13
CA CYS A 42 -8.20 10.63 -12.11
C CYS A 42 -9.37 9.89 -11.44
N GLN A 43 -10.55 10.51 -11.39
CA GLN A 43 -11.72 9.91 -10.74
C GLN A 43 -12.18 8.62 -11.46
N HIS A 44 -12.05 8.55 -12.78
CA HIS A 44 -12.39 7.34 -13.53
C HIS A 44 -11.38 6.19 -13.26
N GLU A 45 -10.10 6.49 -13.02
CA GLU A 45 -9.14 5.49 -12.55
C GLU A 45 -9.55 4.95 -11.17
N TYR A 46 -9.99 5.85 -10.28
CA TYR A 46 -10.53 5.46 -8.97
C TYR A 46 -11.73 4.53 -9.12
N GLU A 47 -12.69 4.86 -10.00
CA GLU A 47 -13.87 4.02 -10.28
C GLU A 47 -13.46 2.60 -10.68
N LEU A 48 -12.58 2.49 -11.66
CA LEU A 48 -12.13 1.21 -12.22
C LEU A 48 -11.41 0.38 -11.15
N ARG A 49 -10.50 1.00 -10.41
CA ARG A 49 -9.65 0.31 -9.44
C ARG A 49 -10.35 -0.04 -8.13
N TYR A 50 -11.09 0.90 -7.55
CA TYR A 50 -11.58 0.78 -6.17
C TYR A 50 -13.08 0.43 -6.08
N GLU A 51 -13.90 0.81 -7.07
CA GLU A 51 -15.33 0.46 -7.07
C GLU A 51 -15.62 -0.77 -7.93
N ARG A 52 -14.95 -0.91 -9.09
CA ARG A 52 -15.11 -2.05 -10.00
C ARG A 52 -14.09 -3.17 -9.79
N LEU A 53 -13.06 -2.92 -8.98
CA LEU A 53 -11.99 -3.87 -8.67
C LEU A 53 -11.25 -4.41 -9.91
N LEU A 54 -11.17 -3.59 -10.95
CA LEU A 54 -10.48 -3.93 -12.19
C LEU A 54 -9.00 -3.59 -12.04
N VAL A 55 -8.14 -4.59 -12.20
CA VAL A 55 -6.69 -4.47 -12.04
C VAL A 55 -6.00 -4.92 -13.32
N PRO A 56 -5.03 -4.15 -13.84
CA PRO A 56 -4.17 -4.57 -14.95
C PRO A 56 -3.47 -5.90 -14.63
N ALA A 57 -3.51 -6.83 -15.58
CA ALA A 57 -2.78 -8.09 -15.57
C ALA A 57 -1.45 -7.94 -16.35
N ASP A 58 -0.71 -6.87 -16.05
CA ASP A 58 0.57 -6.55 -16.66
C ASP A 58 1.73 -6.77 -15.68
N TYR A 59 2.89 -7.18 -16.20
CA TYR A 59 4.11 -7.19 -15.41
C TYR A 59 4.80 -5.83 -15.52
N SER A 60 5.02 -5.19 -14.36
CA SER A 60 5.81 -3.97 -14.28
C SER A 60 7.04 -4.23 -13.42
N PRO A 61 8.26 -4.28 -14.01
CA PRO A 61 9.48 -4.50 -13.24
C PRO A 61 9.63 -3.51 -12.09
N ALA A 62 9.30 -2.24 -12.31
CA ALA A 62 9.39 -1.21 -11.29
C ALA A 62 8.49 -1.49 -10.07
N LEU A 63 7.25 -1.96 -10.28
CA LEU A 63 6.35 -2.31 -9.18
C LEU A 63 6.74 -3.63 -8.53
N ALA A 64 7.10 -4.65 -9.32
CA ALA A 64 7.50 -5.96 -8.83
C ALA A 64 8.75 -5.86 -7.95
N ILE A 65 9.80 -5.15 -8.41
CA ILE A 65 11.02 -4.89 -7.63
C ILE A 65 10.70 -4.15 -6.33
N GLY A 66 9.79 -3.17 -6.37
CA GLY A 66 9.35 -2.46 -5.18
C GLY A 66 8.69 -3.41 -4.17
N ALA A 67 7.70 -4.19 -4.62
CA ALA A 67 6.99 -5.14 -3.77
C ALA A 67 7.93 -6.21 -3.19
N GLY A 68 8.79 -6.82 -4.02
CA GLY A 68 9.75 -7.81 -3.56
C GLY A 68 10.77 -7.25 -2.57
N PHE A 69 11.19 -5.99 -2.75
CA PHE A 69 12.04 -5.32 -1.77
C PHE A 69 11.32 -5.19 -0.42
N HIS A 70 10.11 -4.64 -0.40
CA HIS A 70 9.30 -4.51 0.82
C HIS A 70 9.08 -5.86 1.50
N ARG A 71 8.75 -6.91 0.73
CA ARG A 71 8.57 -8.27 1.27
C ARG A 71 9.85 -8.81 1.92
N GLY A 72 11.00 -8.54 1.33
CA GLY A 72 12.29 -8.88 1.94
C GLY A 72 12.55 -8.14 3.24
N ILE A 73 12.31 -6.82 3.26
CA ILE A 73 12.50 -5.98 4.44
C ILE A 73 11.54 -6.36 5.57
N GLU A 74 10.28 -6.67 5.26
CA GLU A 74 9.28 -7.18 6.20
C GLU A 74 9.80 -8.43 6.92
N VAL A 75 10.34 -9.41 6.18
CA VAL A 75 10.92 -10.62 6.78
C VAL A 75 12.08 -10.28 7.72
N LEU A 76 12.91 -9.29 7.39
CA LEU A 76 13.97 -8.83 8.30
C LEU A 76 13.37 -8.21 9.58
N HIS A 77 12.33 -7.37 9.46
CA HIS A 77 11.64 -6.79 10.62
C HIS A 77 10.99 -7.84 11.52
N LEU A 78 10.42 -8.88 10.93
CA LEU A 78 9.84 -10.03 11.63
C LEU A 78 10.92 -10.98 12.22
N ARG A 79 12.18 -10.54 12.31
CA ARG A 79 13.32 -11.30 12.85
C ARG A 79 13.66 -12.55 12.02
N GLY A 80 13.32 -12.53 10.74
CA GLY A 80 13.77 -13.52 9.78
C GLY A 80 15.27 -13.39 9.50
N THR A 81 15.84 -14.41 8.86
CA THR A 81 17.23 -14.39 8.41
C THR A 81 17.35 -13.62 7.10
N LEU A 82 18.55 -13.12 6.78
CA LEU A 82 18.83 -12.56 5.46
C LEU A 82 18.49 -13.57 4.35
N ALA A 83 18.83 -14.85 4.53
CA ALA A 83 18.46 -15.89 3.57
C ALA A 83 16.93 -15.98 3.36
N GLY A 84 16.14 -15.92 4.45
CA GLY A 84 14.68 -15.89 4.39
C GLY A 84 14.15 -14.65 3.67
N ALA A 85 14.72 -13.47 3.93
CA ALA A 85 14.35 -12.23 3.28
C ALA A 85 14.58 -12.26 1.76
N LEU A 86 15.75 -12.76 1.34
CA LEU A 86 16.10 -12.90 -0.08
C LEU A 86 15.19 -13.90 -0.82
N ALA A 87 14.80 -14.98 -0.14
CA ALA A 87 13.85 -15.95 -0.67
C ALA A 87 12.46 -15.33 -0.82
N ALA A 88 11.94 -14.66 0.22
CA ALA A 88 10.63 -14.00 0.19
C ALA A 88 10.55 -12.91 -0.88
N ALA A 89 11.61 -12.11 -1.04
CA ALA A 89 11.71 -11.13 -2.10
C ALA A 89 11.62 -11.76 -3.50
N SER A 90 12.23 -12.92 -3.71
CA SER A 90 12.17 -13.64 -5.00
C SER A 90 10.79 -14.25 -5.25
N VAL A 91 10.13 -14.78 -4.21
CA VAL A 91 8.76 -15.30 -4.30
C VAL A 91 7.78 -14.20 -4.71
N GLU A 92 7.86 -13.03 -4.08
CA GLU A 92 6.99 -11.89 -4.39
C GLU A 92 7.11 -11.42 -5.87
N ILE A 93 8.32 -11.49 -6.41
CA ILE A 93 8.60 -11.19 -7.83
C ILE A 93 7.91 -12.21 -8.75
N GLU A 94 7.97 -13.50 -8.43
CA GLU A 94 7.29 -14.56 -9.18
C GLU A 94 5.76 -14.46 -9.08
N GLU A 95 5.22 -14.11 -7.91
CA GLU A 95 3.77 -13.89 -7.73
C GLU A 95 3.26 -12.70 -8.57
N HIS A 96 4.06 -11.65 -8.69
CA HIS A 96 3.77 -10.54 -9.60
C HIS A 96 3.79 -10.99 -11.06
N ALA A 97 4.75 -11.82 -11.45
CA ALA A 97 4.85 -12.36 -12.80
C ALA A 97 3.71 -13.32 -13.15
N ALA A 98 3.25 -14.13 -12.21
CA ALA A 98 2.19 -15.11 -12.41
C ALA A 98 0.88 -14.47 -12.93
N LYS A 99 0.54 -13.27 -12.45
CA LYS A 99 -0.64 -12.51 -12.89
C LYS A 99 -0.57 -12.15 -14.36
N ALA A 100 0.61 -11.78 -14.86
CA ALA A 100 0.82 -11.48 -16.26
C ALA A 100 0.88 -12.75 -17.11
N ARG A 101 1.61 -13.79 -16.67
CA ARG A 101 1.69 -15.08 -17.39
C ARG A 101 0.33 -15.68 -17.72
N ALA A 102 -0.66 -15.48 -16.85
CA ALA A 102 -2.03 -15.98 -17.06
C ALA A 102 -2.74 -15.44 -18.32
N VAL A 103 -2.22 -14.37 -18.95
CA VAL A 103 -2.83 -13.72 -20.11
C VAL A 103 -1.88 -13.57 -21.30
N LEU A 104 -0.67 -14.15 -21.24
CA LEU A 104 0.36 -14.09 -22.26
C LEU A 104 0.38 -15.37 -23.11
N ASP A 105 0.86 -15.27 -24.35
CA ASP A 105 1.21 -16.46 -25.14
C ASP A 105 2.54 -17.10 -24.69
N ASP A 106 2.87 -18.28 -25.23
CA ASP A 106 4.06 -19.04 -24.81
C ASP A 106 5.38 -18.29 -25.03
N LEU A 107 5.49 -17.51 -26.13
CA LEU A 107 6.70 -16.75 -26.43
C LEU A 107 6.85 -15.56 -25.49
N GLU A 108 5.75 -14.85 -25.25
CA GLU A 108 5.68 -13.74 -24.30
C GLU A 108 5.95 -14.21 -22.86
N ALA A 109 5.41 -15.36 -22.46
CA ALA A 109 5.62 -15.96 -21.15
C ALA A 109 7.08 -16.41 -20.94
N ALA A 110 7.73 -16.94 -21.97
CA ALA A 110 9.15 -17.28 -21.93
C ALA A 110 10.03 -16.03 -21.76
N ALA A 111 9.77 -14.98 -22.55
CA ALA A 111 10.48 -13.71 -22.46
C ALA A 111 10.30 -13.03 -21.09
N LEU A 112 9.08 -13.06 -20.55
CA LEU A 112 8.79 -12.58 -19.19
C LEU A 112 9.61 -13.35 -18.15
N SER A 113 9.67 -14.68 -18.26
CA SER A 113 10.39 -15.52 -17.28
C SER A 113 11.89 -15.22 -17.25
N GLU A 114 12.49 -14.87 -18.39
CA GLU A 114 13.86 -14.38 -18.42
C GLU A 114 14.02 -13.02 -17.70
N SER A 115 13.12 -12.06 -17.94
CA SER A 115 13.13 -10.76 -17.23
C SER A 115 13.01 -10.94 -15.72
N VAL A 116 12.05 -11.76 -15.29
CA VAL A 116 11.73 -12.03 -13.87
C VAL A 116 12.95 -12.58 -13.13
N ARG A 117 13.75 -13.43 -13.78
CA ARG A 117 15.00 -13.96 -13.21
C ARG A 117 15.99 -12.84 -12.85
N TRP A 118 16.12 -11.85 -13.73
CA TRP A 118 17.01 -10.70 -13.52
C TRP A 118 16.45 -9.69 -12.52
N ASP A 119 15.14 -9.47 -12.55
CA ASP A 119 14.45 -8.58 -11.61
C ASP A 119 14.51 -9.15 -10.18
N ALA A 120 14.40 -10.46 -10.01
CA ALA A 120 14.61 -11.14 -8.73
C ALA A 120 16.05 -10.98 -8.23
N ALA A 121 17.05 -11.17 -9.10
CA ALA A 121 18.46 -10.96 -8.74
C ALA A 121 18.77 -9.52 -8.32
N LYS A 122 18.23 -8.53 -9.06
CA LYS A 122 18.32 -7.12 -8.66
C LYS A 122 17.70 -6.88 -7.29
N THR A 123 16.49 -7.40 -7.07
CA THR A 123 15.74 -7.20 -5.82
C THR A 123 16.48 -7.80 -4.63
N ARG A 124 17.04 -9.01 -4.78
CA ARG A 124 17.90 -9.62 -3.75
C ARG A 124 19.13 -8.77 -3.44
N GLY A 125 19.80 -8.23 -4.46
CA GLY A 125 20.94 -7.35 -4.28
C GLY A 125 20.56 -6.07 -3.53
N MET A 126 19.40 -5.49 -3.82
CA MET A 126 18.86 -4.34 -3.09
C MET A 126 18.58 -4.67 -1.62
N VAL A 127 17.90 -5.78 -1.33
CA VAL A 127 17.59 -6.23 0.05
C VAL A 127 18.88 -6.47 0.84
N ARG A 128 19.89 -7.10 0.24
CA ARG A 128 21.20 -7.30 0.87
C ARG A 128 21.90 -5.97 1.16
N ALA A 129 21.94 -5.04 0.20
CA ALA A 129 22.54 -3.74 0.42
C ALA A 129 21.84 -2.94 1.52
N TRP A 130 20.50 -2.99 1.58
CA TRP A 130 19.74 -2.37 2.66
C TRP A 130 20.06 -3.01 4.02
N HIS A 131 20.10 -4.35 4.07
CA HIS A 131 20.50 -5.09 5.27
C HIS A 131 21.89 -4.65 5.74
N ASP A 132 22.88 -4.63 4.85
CA ASP A 132 24.25 -4.26 5.22
C ASP A 132 24.34 -2.81 5.73
N ARG A 133 23.51 -1.90 5.20
CA ARG A 133 23.47 -0.48 5.59
C ARG A 133 22.78 -0.21 6.92
N TYR A 134 21.65 -0.88 7.17
CA TYR A 134 20.74 -0.54 8.28
C TYR A 134 20.73 -1.59 9.38
N VAL A 135 21.01 -2.84 9.04
CA VAL A 135 21.02 -3.98 9.97
C VAL A 135 22.43 -4.43 10.31
N GLY A 136 23.39 -4.27 9.39
CA GLY A 136 24.77 -4.74 9.54
C GLY A 136 24.89 -6.28 9.49
N PRO A 137 26.12 -6.81 9.53
CA PRO A 137 26.36 -8.25 9.63
C PRO A 137 25.86 -8.73 11.00
N ALA A 138 24.68 -9.33 11.05
CA ALA A 138 24.06 -9.76 12.30
C ALA A 138 25.04 -10.51 13.21
N THR A 139 25.19 -10.06 14.46
CA THR A 139 25.68 -10.92 15.54
C THR A 139 24.76 -12.12 15.65
N ALA A 140 25.32 -13.32 15.62
CA ALA A 140 24.70 -14.61 15.37
C ALA A 140 23.59 -15.09 16.34
N ASN A 141 22.99 -14.24 17.18
CA ASN A 141 22.11 -14.68 18.24
C ASN A 141 20.78 -13.92 18.22
N GLY A 142 19.77 -14.51 17.56
CA GLY A 142 18.36 -14.67 17.96
C GLY A 142 17.56 -13.56 18.69
N GLY A 143 18.07 -12.34 18.82
CA GLY A 143 17.34 -11.16 19.27
C GLY A 143 16.96 -10.31 18.07
N GLY A 144 15.85 -9.57 18.15
CA GLY A 144 15.32 -8.79 17.03
C GLY A 144 16.37 -7.95 16.31
N VAL A 145 16.18 -7.77 15.01
CA VAL A 145 17.15 -7.10 14.15
C VAL A 145 17.34 -5.65 14.63
N PRO A 146 18.52 -5.28 15.19
CA PRO A 146 18.83 -3.89 15.43
C PRO A 146 18.86 -3.16 14.10
N TYR A 147 18.23 -2.00 14.05
CA TYR A 147 18.80 -0.95 13.23
C TYR A 147 20.14 -0.54 13.83
N VAL A 148 21.25 -1.02 13.24
CA VAL A 148 22.62 -0.76 13.73
C VAL A 148 22.95 0.72 13.71
N ASP A 149 22.31 1.50 12.84
CA ASP A 149 22.57 2.92 12.69
C ASP A 149 21.75 3.82 13.61
N CYS A 150 20.71 3.30 14.29
CA CYS A 150 19.81 4.16 15.05
C CYS A 150 19.33 3.60 16.39
N ASP A 151 19.93 2.52 16.89
CA ASP A 151 19.58 1.85 18.15
C ASP A 151 18.07 1.57 18.27
N ARG A 152 17.36 1.23 17.18
CA ARG A 152 15.92 0.95 17.21
C ARG A 152 15.59 -0.49 16.88
N GLU A 153 14.46 -0.96 17.38
CA GLU A 153 13.87 -2.24 17.05
C GLU A 153 12.39 -2.08 16.68
N ALA A 154 11.92 -2.93 15.76
CA ALA A 154 10.50 -3.01 15.40
C ALA A 154 9.71 -3.73 16.50
N VAL A 155 8.56 -3.16 16.86
CA VAL A 155 7.63 -3.71 17.85
C VAL A 155 6.36 -4.26 17.20
N GLU A 156 5.90 -3.63 16.12
CA GLU A 156 4.78 -4.08 15.28
C GLU A 156 5.21 -3.95 13.82
N VAL A 157 4.80 -4.89 12.95
CA VAL A 157 5.20 -4.95 11.53
C VAL A 157 3.96 -5.24 10.69
N GLU A 158 3.82 -4.56 9.53
CA GLU A 158 2.67 -4.68 8.62
C GLU A 158 1.30 -4.44 9.31
N LEU A 159 1.26 -3.47 10.22
CA LEU A 159 0.08 -3.21 11.03
C LEU A 159 -1.00 -2.50 10.20
N ALA A 160 -2.09 -3.21 9.91
CA ALA A 160 -3.29 -2.65 9.27
C ALA A 160 -4.13 -1.87 10.30
N LEU A 161 -4.47 -0.62 9.97
CA LEU A 161 -5.18 0.32 10.86
C LEU A 161 -6.41 0.91 10.19
N GLU A 162 -7.48 1.12 10.96
CA GLU A 162 -8.72 1.76 10.50
C GLU A 162 -9.34 2.65 11.58
N ALA A 163 -9.52 3.94 11.29
CA ALA A 163 -10.14 4.89 12.22
C ALA A 163 -11.36 5.57 11.60
N PRO A 164 -12.31 6.09 12.41
CA PRO A 164 -13.35 6.97 11.91
C PRO A 164 -12.73 8.17 11.19
N LEU A 165 -13.09 8.40 9.92
CA LEU A 165 -12.75 9.65 9.25
C LEU A 165 -13.57 10.77 9.89
N ARG A 166 -12.97 11.62 10.72
CA ARG A 166 -13.68 12.70 11.44
C ARG A 166 -13.74 13.98 10.61
N ASN A 167 -14.87 14.68 10.70
CA ASN A 167 -15.02 15.98 10.08
C ASN A 167 -14.11 16.99 10.80
N PRO A 168 -13.22 17.69 10.08
CA PRO A 168 -12.22 18.57 10.71
C PRO A 168 -12.84 19.80 11.39
N THR A 169 -14.08 20.19 11.06
CA THR A 169 -14.76 21.35 11.65
C THR A 169 -15.66 20.95 12.83
N THR A 170 -16.35 19.81 12.74
CA THR A 170 -17.39 19.40 13.70
C THR A 170 -17.00 18.23 14.59
N GLY A 171 -15.87 17.56 14.32
CA GLY A 171 -15.42 16.34 15.00
C GLY A 171 -16.29 15.10 14.74
N ARG A 172 -17.43 15.24 14.05
CA ARG A 172 -18.37 14.15 13.82
C ARG A 172 -17.77 13.11 12.86
N PRO A 173 -17.92 11.81 13.14
CA PRO A 173 -17.43 10.76 12.26
C PRO A 173 -18.19 10.74 10.94
N SER A 174 -17.48 10.46 9.86
CA SER A 174 -18.05 10.19 8.56
C SER A 174 -18.95 8.96 8.66
N ARG A 175 -20.10 9.10 8.03
CA ARG A 175 -21.10 8.04 7.95
C ARG A 175 -20.82 7.09 6.77
N SER A 176 -19.96 7.49 5.83
CA SER A 176 -19.75 6.76 4.57
C SER A 176 -18.33 6.25 4.38
N PHE A 177 -17.37 6.76 5.15
CA PHE A 177 -15.96 6.41 5.03
C PHE A 177 -15.31 6.21 6.40
N LEU A 178 -14.46 5.20 6.50
CA LEU A 178 -13.36 5.12 7.46
C LEU A 178 -12.09 5.65 6.78
N LEU A 179 -11.11 6.02 7.57
CA LEU A 179 -9.74 6.23 7.12
C LEU A 179 -8.97 4.94 7.41
N GLY A 180 -8.17 4.46 6.46
CA GLY A 180 -7.39 3.24 6.66
C GLY A 180 -6.02 3.28 5.99
N GLY A 181 -5.17 2.37 6.43
CA GLY A 181 -3.80 2.26 5.93
C GLY A 181 -3.10 1.05 6.53
N ARG A 182 -1.88 0.82 6.06
CA ARG A 182 -0.97 -0.17 6.62
C ARG A 182 0.34 0.53 6.92
N LEU A 183 0.88 0.27 8.11
CA LEU A 183 2.19 0.73 8.53
C LEU A 183 3.20 -0.37 8.24
N ASP A 184 4.35 -0.02 7.64
CA ASP A 184 5.42 -1.01 7.45
C ASP A 184 5.94 -1.50 8.81
N ALA A 185 6.26 -0.58 9.73
CA ALA A 185 6.52 -0.94 11.13
C ALA A 185 6.29 0.20 12.13
N VAL A 186 6.23 -0.17 13.40
CA VAL A 186 6.39 0.71 14.56
C VAL A 186 7.74 0.41 15.19
N VAL A 187 8.55 1.44 15.46
CA VAL A 187 9.91 1.27 15.99
C VAL A 187 10.15 2.09 17.27
N ARG A 188 10.90 1.53 18.20
CA ARG A 188 11.32 2.17 19.46
C ARG A 188 12.83 2.06 19.63
N ARG A 189 13.42 2.98 20.40
CA ARG A 189 14.82 2.84 20.79
C ARG A 189 14.98 1.61 21.68
N ARG A 190 15.99 0.78 21.40
CA ARG A 190 16.31 -0.44 22.12
C ARG A 190 16.53 -0.14 23.60
N GLY A 191 15.90 -0.92 24.47
CA GLY A 191 16.02 -0.79 25.92
C GLY A 191 15.47 0.52 26.48
N ALA A 192 14.82 1.35 25.65
CA ALA A 192 14.19 2.56 26.10
C ALA A 192 12.91 2.21 26.88
N THR A 193 12.84 2.71 28.11
CA THR A 193 11.66 2.59 28.97
C THR A 193 10.71 3.77 28.80
N ASP A 194 11.12 4.81 28.06
CA ASP A 194 10.31 6.00 27.77
C ASP A 194 9.37 5.77 26.57
N SER A 195 8.31 6.58 26.49
CA SER A 195 7.22 6.49 25.53
C SER A 195 7.58 6.97 24.11
N GLY A 196 8.87 7.07 23.77
CA GLY A 196 9.31 7.55 22.46
C GLY A 196 9.24 6.46 21.39
N TRP A 197 8.29 6.55 20.47
CA TRP A 197 8.18 5.65 19.32
C TRP A 197 8.04 6.40 18.00
N TRP A 198 8.45 5.76 16.90
CA TRP A 198 8.33 6.29 15.55
C TRP A 198 7.55 5.30 14.70
N LEU A 199 6.81 5.83 13.72
CA LEU A 199 6.42 5.03 12.57
C LEU A 199 7.65 4.83 11.68
N LEU A 200 7.79 3.65 11.10
CA LEU A 200 8.75 3.38 10.04
C LEU A 200 7.97 3.15 8.75
N GLU A 201 8.40 3.85 7.70
CA GLU A 201 7.96 3.63 6.33
C GLU A 201 9.20 3.37 5.48
N THR A 202 9.15 2.35 4.63
CA THR A 202 10.18 2.09 3.63
C THR A 202 9.67 2.55 2.26
N LYS A 203 10.51 3.14 1.43
CA LYS A 203 10.18 3.52 0.05
C LYS A 203 11.27 3.11 -0.89
N THR A 204 10.86 2.60 -2.05
CA THR A 204 11.75 2.44 -3.18
C THR A 204 11.39 3.44 -4.28
N THR A 205 12.40 4.02 -4.93
CA THR A 205 12.19 4.99 -6.01
C THR A 205 13.14 4.73 -7.18
N SER A 206 12.74 5.10 -8.39
CA SER A 206 13.65 5.17 -9.55
C SER A 206 14.16 6.59 -9.81
N GLU A 207 13.70 7.57 -9.02
CA GLU A 207 14.07 8.97 -9.13
C GLU A 207 15.40 9.24 -8.42
N ALA A 208 16.02 10.39 -8.72
CA ALA A 208 17.17 10.87 -7.97
C ALA A 208 16.80 11.11 -6.50
N LEU A 209 17.71 10.73 -5.59
CA LEU A 209 17.44 10.72 -4.16
C LEU A 209 16.98 12.09 -3.63
N ASP A 210 17.72 13.15 -3.95
CA ASP A 210 17.42 14.50 -3.46
C ASP A 210 16.03 14.98 -3.90
N SER A 211 15.71 14.82 -5.19
CA SER A 211 14.40 15.18 -5.73
C SER A 211 13.27 14.40 -5.06
N PHE A 212 13.48 13.11 -4.80
CA PHE A 212 12.50 12.26 -4.14
C PHE A 212 12.33 12.65 -2.66
N VAL A 213 13.42 12.90 -1.95
CA VAL A 213 13.40 13.38 -0.56
C VAL A 213 12.60 14.67 -0.45
N GLU A 214 12.85 15.64 -1.32
CA GLU A 214 12.11 16.90 -1.33
C GLU A 214 10.62 16.68 -1.62
N ALA A 215 10.27 15.81 -2.57
CA ALA A 215 8.86 15.44 -2.82
C ALA A 215 8.20 14.81 -1.57
N MET A 216 8.91 13.95 -0.85
CA MET A 216 8.40 13.30 0.36
C MET A 216 8.14 14.30 1.50
N ARG A 217 8.86 15.43 1.55
CA ARG A 217 8.55 16.53 2.49
C ARG A 217 7.19 17.16 2.22
N PHE A 218 6.64 17.08 1.01
CA PHE A 218 5.30 17.57 0.69
C PHE A 218 4.21 16.49 0.79
N SER A 219 4.58 15.21 0.89
CA SER A 219 3.60 14.13 1.03
C SER A 219 2.81 14.25 2.34
N LEU A 220 1.49 14.04 2.24
CA LEU A 220 0.60 13.97 3.39
C LEU A 220 0.41 12.54 3.90
N GLN A 221 0.96 11.52 3.22
CA GLN A 221 0.87 10.12 3.64
C GLN A 221 1.35 9.92 5.08
N PRO A 222 2.54 10.42 5.48
CA PRO A 222 3.04 10.22 6.85
C PRO A 222 2.10 10.83 7.89
N SER A 223 1.50 11.99 7.60
CA SER A 223 0.55 12.65 8.50
C SER A 223 -0.78 11.90 8.63
N ILE A 224 -1.26 11.24 7.56
CA ILE A 224 -2.42 10.32 7.64
C ILE A 224 -2.09 9.15 8.56
N TYR A 225 -0.94 8.51 8.37
CA TYR A 225 -0.53 7.34 9.15
C TYR A 225 -0.22 7.68 10.61
N GLN A 226 0.40 8.83 10.89
CA GLN A 226 0.53 9.35 12.25
C GLN A 226 -0.83 9.51 12.93
N THR A 227 -1.85 10.00 12.21
CA THR A 227 -3.21 10.15 12.75
C THR A 227 -3.84 8.79 13.05
N LEU A 228 -3.73 7.82 12.12
CA LEU A 228 -4.23 6.46 12.34
C LEU A 228 -3.56 5.79 13.53
N ALA A 229 -2.24 5.90 13.62
CA ALA A 229 -1.45 5.29 14.68
C ALA A 229 -1.75 5.93 16.05
N MET A 230 -1.97 7.24 16.12
CA MET A 230 -2.44 7.90 17.35
C MET A 230 -3.81 7.37 17.80
N GLU A 231 -4.77 7.15 16.90
CA GLU A 231 -6.10 6.62 17.27
C GLU A 231 -6.07 5.16 17.74
N HIS A 232 -5.08 4.36 17.32
CA HIS A 232 -5.01 2.93 17.68
C HIS A 232 -4.05 2.62 18.81
N LEU A 233 -2.90 3.30 18.82
CA LEU A 233 -1.79 3.02 19.71
C LEU A 233 -1.59 4.13 20.75
N GLY A 234 -2.27 5.27 20.60
CA GLY A 234 -2.04 6.46 21.44
C GLY A 234 -2.40 6.27 22.91
N ASP A 235 -3.43 5.49 23.22
CA ASP A 235 -3.84 5.20 24.60
C ASP A 235 -2.78 4.37 25.34
N GLU A 236 -2.10 3.47 24.64
CA GLU A 236 -1.08 2.57 25.21
C GLU A 236 0.33 3.18 25.14
N LEU A 237 0.72 3.71 23.98
CA LEU A 237 2.08 4.13 23.67
C LEU A 237 2.29 5.65 23.74
N GLY A 238 1.22 6.44 23.90
CA GLY A 238 1.27 7.89 23.73
C GLY A 238 1.43 8.30 22.24
N PRO A 239 1.59 9.60 21.95
CA PRO A 239 1.77 10.06 20.56
C PRO A 239 3.13 9.63 20.00
N PRO A 240 3.22 9.30 18.69
CA PRO A 240 4.50 9.03 18.05
C PRO A 240 5.33 10.30 17.97
N LEU A 241 6.66 10.16 17.97
CA LEU A 241 7.59 11.25 17.71
C LEU A 241 7.55 11.71 16.24
N GLY A 242 7.09 10.85 15.34
CA GLY A 242 6.92 11.13 13.92
C GLY A 242 7.00 9.87 13.06
N THR A 243 7.33 10.05 11.78
CA THR A 243 7.61 8.97 10.83
C THR A 243 9.06 9.02 10.39
N MET A 244 9.76 7.90 10.47
CA MET A 244 11.08 7.67 9.92
C MET A 244 10.91 7.00 8.56
N LEU A 245 11.41 7.63 7.51
CA LEU A 245 11.27 7.20 6.14
C LEU A 245 12.60 6.68 5.60
N ASP A 246 12.69 5.37 5.40
CA ASP A 246 13.83 4.70 4.77
C ASP A 246 13.65 4.71 3.26
N ILE A 247 14.54 5.41 2.55
CA ILE A 247 14.48 5.56 1.10
C ILE A 247 15.59 4.73 0.47
N CYS A 248 15.22 3.94 -0.54
CA CYS A 248 16.12 3.12 -1.35
C CYS A 248 15.91 3.43 -2.84
N VAL A 249 16.90 4.04 -3.49
CA VAL A 249 16.88 4.27 -4.93
C VAL A 249 17.21 2.97 -5.66
N LYS A 250 16.38 2.59 -6.63
CA LYS A 250 16.58 1.43 -7.51
C LYS A 250 17.74 1.73 -8.46
N PRO A 251 18.80 0.91 -8.49
CA PRO A 251 19.94 1.19 -9.32
C PRO A 251 19.59 0.96 -10.79
N ALA A 252 20.01 1.89 -11.64
CA ALA A 252 19.82 1.83 -13.09
C ALA A 252 20.73 0.79 -13.79
N VAL A 253 21.40 -0.07 -13.01
CA VAL A 253 22.25 -1.13 -13.54
C VAL A 253 21.44 -2.20 -14.28
N ARG A 254 22.00 -2.69 -15.39
CA ARG A 254 21.42 -3.76 -16.21
C ARG A 254 22.35 -4.97 -16.24
N PRO A 255 21.84 -6.21 -16.40
CA PRO A 255 22.67 -7.39 -16.58
C PRO A 255 23.61 -7.26 -17.77
N LYS A 256 24.82 -7.82 -17.67
CA LYS A 256 25.75 -7.95 -18.81
C LYS A 256 25.53 -9.31 -19.50
N LYS A 257 25.89 -9.42 -20.79
CA LYS A 257 25.67 -10.64 -21.60
C LYS A 257 26.31 -11.91 -21.03
N THR A 258 27.45 -11.78 -20.37
CA THR A 258 28.25 -12.91 -19.83
C THR A 258 28.06 -13.11 -18.33
N GLU A 259 27.17 -12.35 -17.72
CA GLU A 259 26.96 -12.35 -16.28
C GLU A 259 25.95 -13.44 -15.92
N THR A 260 26.08 -14.04 -14.74
CA THR A 260 25.02 -14.87 -14.17
C THR A 260 24.11 -14.03 -13.26
N PRO A 261 22.89 -14.47 -12.93
CA PRO A 261 22.05 -13.75 -11.95
C PRO A 261 22.74 -13.55 -10.59
N THR A 262 23.58 -14.49 -10.17
CA THR A 262 24.36 -14.38 -8.92
C THR A 262 25.42 -13.29 -9.03
N ASP A 263 26.17 -13.24 -10.13
CA ASP A 263 27.15 -12.18 -10.37
C ASP A 263 26.47 -10.80 -10.46
N PHE A 264 25.29 -10.75 -11.07
CA PHE A 264 24.50 -9.52 -11.17
C PHE A 264 23.99 -9.04 -9.81
N GLU A 265 23.47 -9.95 -8.98
CA GLU A 265 23.09 -9.65 -7.59
C GLU A 265 24.28 -9.05 -6.82
N GLN A 266 25.44 -9.68 -6.92
CA GLN A 266 26.66 -9.21 -6.25
C GLN A 266 27.08 -7.82 -6.76
N ARG A 267 27.05 -7.58 -8.08
CA ARG A 267 27.35 -6.27 -8.64
C ARG A 267 26.35 -5.18 -8.24
N VAL A 268 25.08 -5.54 -8.04
CA VAL A 268 24.09 -4.61 -7.47
C VAL A 268 24.51 -4.19 -6.08
N VAL A 269 24.92 -5.12 -5.23
CA VAL A 269 25.40 -4.85 -3.86
C VAL A 269 26.64 -3.94 -3.88
N GLU A 270 27.61 -4.25 -4.73
CA GLU A 270 28.82 -3.44 -4.92
C GLU A 270 28.50 -2.02 -5.40
N THR A 271 27.47 -1.86 -6.25
CA THR A 271 27.01 -0.55 -6.71
C THR A 271 26.51 0.30 -5.54
N TYR A 272 25.73 -0.28 -4.63
CA TYR A 272 25.29 0.42 -3.42
C TYR A 272 26.44 0.72 -2.47
N ALA A 273 27.37 -0.23 -2.29
CA ALA A 273 28.52 -0.06 -1.40
C ALA A 273 29.50 1.03 -1.87
N ALA A 274 29.61 1.25 -3.19
CA ALA A 274 30.49 2.27 -3.76
C ALA A 274 29.98 3.71 -3.53
N GLU A 275 28.66 3.93 -3.54
CA GLU A 275 28.04 5.27 -3.38
C GLU A 275 26.80 5.20 -2.45
N PRO A 276 26.93 4.81 -1.17
CA PRO A 276 25.76 4.53 -0.32
C PRO A 276 24.83 5.74 -0.16
N ASP A 277 25.38 6.94 -0.02
CA ASP A 277 24.62 8.18 0.17
C ASP A 277 23.87 8.65 -1.09
N ARG A 278 24.19 8.07 -2.25
CA ARG A 278 23.44 8.30 -3.49
C ARG A 278 22.15 7.48 -3.55
N TYR A 279 22.12 6.35 -2.86
CA TYR A 279 21.06 5.38 -2.98
C TYR A 279 20.19 5.25 -1.73
N PHE A 280 20.73 5.59 -0.56
CA PHE A 280 20.04 5.47 0.70
C PHE A 280 19.90 6.83 1.38
N ALA A 281 18.70 7.12 1.86
CA ALA A 281 18.48 8.18 2.83
C ALA A 281 17.53 7.69 3.92
N ARG A 282 17.66 8.30 5.09
CA ARG A 282 16.67 8.21 6.16
C ARG A 282 16.19 9.61 6.49
N LEU A 283 14.90 9.84 6.32
CA LEU A 283 14.26 11.12 6.60
C LEU A 283 13.39 11.01 7.84
N ALA A 284 13.66 11.83 8.85
CA ALA A 284 12.75 12.01 9.97
C ALA A 284 11.70 13.08 9.62
N LEU A 285 10.43 12.70 9.69
CA LEU A 285 9.27 13.57 9.54
C LEU A 285 8.57 13.69 10.89
N PRO A 286 8.89 14.72 11.70
CA PRO A 286 8.35 14.88 13.03
C PRO A 286 6.83 14.95 13.04
N LEU A 287 6.24 14.59 14.18
CA LEU A 287 4.82 14.76 14.42
C LEU A 287 4.44 16.25 14.37
N ASP A 288 3.63 16.64 13.40
CA ASP A 288 3.19 18.03 13.19
C ASP A 288 1.66 18.12 13.15
N GLU A 289 1.09 18.86 14.09
CA GLU A 289 -0.37 19.04 14.22
C GLU A 289 -0.97 19.82 13.04
N ALA A 290 -0.26 20.81 12.49
CA ALA A 290 -0.77 21.56 11.34
C ALA A 290 -0.88 20.66 10.10
N ARG A 291 0.15 19.85 9.85
CA ARG A 291 0.15 18.89 8.73
C ARG A 291 -0.87 17.77 8.91
N ARG A 292 -1.08 17.26 10.13
CA ARG A 292 -2.15 16.28 10.38
C ARG A 292 -3.53 16.86 10.12
N ARG A 293 -3.80 18.08 10.57
CA ARG A 293 -5.08 18.77 10.27
C ARG A 293 -5.28 18.96 8.77
N GLU A 294 -4.23 19.35 8.05
CA GLU A 294 -4.27 19.44 6.58
C GLU A 294 -4.57 18.08 5.94
N ALA A 295 -3.86 17.02 6.34
CA ALA A 295 -4.05 15.67 5.82
C ALA A 295 -5.49 15.17 6.02
N ILE A 296 -6.07 15.38 7.21
CA ILE A 296 -7.46 15.01 7.49
C ILE A 296 -8.44 15.90 6.74
N GLN A 297 -8.14 17.19 6.55
CA GLN A 297 -8.96 18.08 5.74
C GLN A 297 -8.99 17.62 4.27
N VAL A 298 -7.85 17.24 3.70
CA VAL A 298 -7.74 16.68 2.34
C VAL A 298 -8.50 15.36 2.22
N ALA A 299 -8.31 14.44 3.17
CA ALA A 299 -9.03 13.17 3.21
C ALA A 299 -10.56 13.39 3.28
N TRP A 300 -11.02 14.30 4.14
CA TRP A 300 -12.45 14.63 4.27
C TRP A 300 -13.02 15.20 2.97
N ARG A 301 -12.36 16.18 2.35
CA ARG A 301 -12.82 16.79 1.10
C ARG A 301 -12.85 15.77 -0.04
N THR A 302 -11.87 14.88 -0.09
CA THR A 302 -11.82 13.81 -1.08
C THR A 302 -12.98 12.83 -0.87
N ALA A 303 -13.27 12.44 0.38
CA ALA A 303 -14.43 11.61 0.69
C ALA A 303 -15.77 12.26 0.29
N GLU A 304 -15.92 13.57 0.51
CA GLU A 304 -17.10 14.32 0.06
C GLU A 304 -17.24 14.31 -1.46
N ALA A 305 -16.13 14.52 -2.17
CA ALA A 305 -16.08 14.50 -3.63
C ALA A 305 -16.41 13.12 -4.20
N ILE A 306 -15.78 12.05 -3.68
CA ILE A 306 -16.08 10.66 -4.07
C ILE A 306 -17.57 10.38 -3.88
N ARG A 307 -18.13 10.70 -2.71
CA ARG A 307 -19.56 10.49 -2.42
C ARG A 307 -20.45 11.25 -3.40
N SER A 308 -20.08 12.47 -3.75
CA SER A 308 -20.81 13.28 -4.72
C SER A 308 -20.77 12.63 -6.10
N SER A 309 -19.57 12.28 -6.60
CA SER A 309 -19.39 11.65 -7.91
C SER A 309 -20.15 10.33 -8.03
N LEU A 310 -20.08 9.48 -7.00
CA LEU A 310 -20.81 8.20 -6.96
C LEU A 310 -22.33 8.38 -6.91
N ARG A 311 -22.83 9.37 -6.17
CA ARG A 311 -24.27 9.68 -6.12
C ARG A 311 -24.83 10.07 -7.49
N HIS A 312 -24.06 10.84 -8.25
CA HIS A 312 -24.46 11.31 -9.58
C HIS A 312 -24.10 10.33 -10.70
N GLY A 313 -23.39 9.24 -10.39
CA GLY A 313 -22.97 8.25 -11.39
C GLY A 313 -21.96 8.79 -12.40
N PHE A 314 -21.16 9.78 -12.04
CA PHE A 314 -20.21 10.41 -12.94
C PHE A 314 -18.84 10.59 -12.27
N LEU A 315 -17.84 9.89 -12.78
CA LEU A 315 -16.43 10.01 -12.37
C LEU A 315 -15.61 10.48 -13.57
N ALA A 316 -15.06 11.69 -13.47
CA ALA A 316 -14.39 12.35 -14.59
C ALA A 316 -13.06 11.67 -14.96
N LYS A 317 -12.77 11.63 -16.28
CA LYS A 317 -11.44 11.32 -16.81
C LYS A 317 -10.56 12.57 -16.73
N ALA A 318 -9.29 12.39 -16.37
CA ALA A 318 -8.30 13.47 -16.38
C ALA A 318 -7.29 13.27 -17.51
N GLY A 319 -7.35 14.11 -18.55
CA GLY A 319 -6.46 14.03 -19.72
C GLY A 319 -4.96 14.02 -19.38
N PRO A 320 -4.45 14.92 -18.50
CA PRO A 320 -3.05 14.92 -18.10
C PRO A 320 -2.59 13.61 -17.42
N ALA A 321 -3.46 12.93 -16.69
CA ALA A 321 -3.15 11.67 -16.02
C ALA A 321 -2.92 10.50 -17.01
N CYS A 322 -3.40 10.63 -18.26
CA CYS A 322 -3.22 9.60 -19.28
C CYS A 322 -1.75 9.42 -19.71
N ARG A 323 -0.91 10.45 -19.57
CA ARG A 323 0.52 10.45 -19.95
C ARG A 323 1.40 10.72 -18.73
N GLY A 324 1.24 9.88 -17.69
CA GLY A 324 1.98 10.04 -16.45
C GLY A 324 3.49 9.90 -16.63
N ALA A 325 4.24 10.30 -15.59
CA ALA A 325 5.71 10.27 -15.58
C ALA A 325 6.31 8.86 -15.80
N PHE A 326 5.54 7.82 -15.49
CA PHE A 326 5.96 6.41 -15.58
C PHE A 326 5.37 5.68 -16.79
N GLY A 327 4.94 6.42 -17.81
CA GLY A 327 4.34 5.89 -19.03
C GLY A 327 2.82 6.11 -19.12
N PRO A 328 2.17 5.54 -20.15
CA PRO A 328 0.74 5.70 -20.34
C PRO A 328 -0.04 5.09 -19.17
N CYS A 329 -1.18 5.70 -18.82
CA CYS A 329 -2.08 5.16 -17.81
C CYS A 329 -2.44 3.69 -18.13
N LYS A 330 -2.33 2.81 -17.15
CA LYS A 330 -2.61 1.37 -17.32
C LYS A 330 -4.05 1.09 -17.75
N TYR A 331 -4.98 1.98 -17.42
CA TYR A 331 -6.39 1.88 -17.82
C TYR A 331 -6.68 2.50 -19.19
N MET A 332 -5.70 3.08 -19.89
CA MET A 332 -5.91 3.80 -21.14
C MET A 332 -6.57 2.95 -22.22
N ARG A 333 -6.19 1.67 -22.33
CA ARG A 333 -6.76 0.71 -23.31
C ARG A 333 -8.25 0.53 -23.08
N MET A 334 -8.64 0.23 -21.85
CA MET A 334 -10.04 0.15 -21.44
C MET A 334 -10.75 1.51 -21.63
N CYS A 335 -10.15 2.62 -21.19
CA CYS A 335 -10.75 3.95 -21.25
C CYS A 335 -11.03 4.47 -22.66
N ARG A 336 -10.22 4.08 -23.65
CA ARG A 336 -10.34 4.50 -25.05
C ARG A 336 -11.17 3.55 -25.91
N HIS A 337 -11.03 2.24 -25.67
CA HIS A 337 -11.54 1.21 -26.58
C HIS A 337 -12.57 0.27 -25.94
N GLY A 338 -12.83 0.39 -24.62
CA GLY A 338 -13.66 -0.57 -23.90
C GLY A 338 -13.04 -1.96 -23.77
N ASP A 339 -11.75 -2.09 -24.11
CA ASP A 339 -11.05 -3.35 -24.21
C ASP A 339 -10.50 -3.77 -22.84
N LEU A 340 -11.00 -4.91 -22.35
CA LEU A 340 -10.67 -5.52 -21.06
C LEU A 340 -9.57 -6.58 -21.17
N SER A 341 -9.00 -6.82 -22.36
CA SER A 341 -7.86 -7.73 -22.48
C SER A 341 -6.67 -7.20 -21.67
N GLY A 342 -6.05 -8.09 -20.90
CA GLY A 342 -5.00 -7.72 -19.95
C GLY A 342 -5.51 -7.07 -18.66
N PHE A 343 -6.77 -7.29 -18.28
CA PHE A 343 -7.29 -6.95 -16.95
C PHE A 343 -7.88 -8.18 -16.26
N VAL A 344 -7.77 -8.19 -14.93
CA VAL A 344 -8.46 -9.11 -14.03
C VAL A 344 -9.38 -8.34 -13.10
N GLN A 345 -10.55 -8.90 -12.81
CA GLN A 345 -11.45 -8.33 -11.81
C GLN A 345 -11.27 -9.09 -10.50
N LYS A 346 -10.87 -8.38 -9.44
CA LYS A 346 -10.78 -8.99 -8.11
C LYS A 346 -12.18 -9.23 -7.56
N VAL A 347 -12.40 -10.43 -7.01
CA VAL A 347 -13.65 -10.78 -6.33
C VAL A 347 -13.71 -10.19 -4.93
N ILE A 348 -12.55 -10.09 -4.27
CA ILE A 348 -12.39 -9.52 -2.93
C ILE A 348 -11.45 -8.31 -3.06
N PRO A 349 -11.84 -7.13 -2.54
CA PRO A 349 -10.91 -6.01 -2.38
C PRO A 349 -9.68 -6.45 -1.58
N ASN A 350 -8.58 -5.71 -1.66
CA ASN A 350 -7.52 -5.91 -0.68
C ASN A 350 -8.09 -5.72 0.74
N GLU A 351 -7.45 -6.33 1.74
CA GLU A 351 -7.94 -6.32 3.12
C GLU A 351 -8.20 -4.89 3.64
N GLU A 352 -7.29 -3.96 3.34
CA GLU A 352 -7.36 -2.54 3.69
C GLU A 352 -8.43 -1.74 2.90
N LEU A 353 -9.06 -2.36 1.91
CA LEU A 353 -10.09 -1.77 1.05
C LEU A 353 -11.45 -2.46 1.22
N THR A 354 -11.53 -3.49 2.07
CA THR A 354 -12.73 -4.29 2.22
C THR A 354 -13.80 -3.50 2.98
N PRO A 355 -14.99 -3.26 2.41
CA PRO A 355 -16.03 -2.48 3.07
C PRO A 355 -16.41 -3.09 4.43
N ARG A 356 -16.41 -2.26 5.47
CA ARG A 356 -16.80 -2.70 6.81
C ARG A 356 -18.31 -2.60 6.97
N ARG A 357 -18.90 -3.63 7.60
CA ARG A 357 -20.28 -3.57 8.08
C ARG A 357 -20.26 -2.89 9.44
N VAL A 358 -20.91 -1.73 9.52
CA VAL A 358 -21.11 -1.05 10.80
C VAL A 358 -22.57 -1.22 11.21
N SER A 359 -22.80 -1.60 12.47
CA SER A 359 -24.11 -1.79 13.08
C SER A 359 -24.91 -0.50 13.23
#